data_AF-A0A6N7W7T8-F1
#
_entry.id   AF-A0A6N7W7T8-F1
#
_cell.length_a   1.000
_cell.length_b   1.000
_cell.length_c   1.000
_cell.angle_alpha   90.00
_cell.angle_beta   90.00
_cell.angle_gamma   90.00
#
_symmetry.space_group_name_H-M   'P 1'
#
loop_
_entity.id
_entity.type
_entity.pdbx_description
1 polymer ?
#
loop_
_entity_poly.entity_id
_entity_poly.type
_entity_poly.pdbx_seq_one_letter_code
_entity_poly.pdbx_strand_id
1 'polypeptide(L)'
;MGDFIYFTEEQKERANAVPILNILRDMNEEVEKSGNEWRWKRHKSVTFRGNRWYRHSQQTGSHAIDFMQEFFGMNFPEAVTYLLNGETGEVIHGAGKNHRSVHGNGGTNTSKRKQEKSTAQAGQDVEEPEKEKKELIIPKKYENMKRVYAYLMQKRYISRDVISYFAKQGTLYESEDHHNAVFAGVDKDGTIRHIHKKGTYSDGKSFRINEEGSNPSYGFGYAGKGKKLYVFEAPIDLLSFLTLYPKNWQENSYIVLNGVAEHAMLGMLKDHPYLQEIILCLDHDAAGIEACGRLAEILVSKGYANIRSLQSTYKDWNEDLKHLHGQEAIPAEEHPKILECHSFTDALKEVTACVDGKYGNREYILRYYGEIYNSLKQGQKRENLEDAFDGHGMLLCGVLVRCMEKEGKELGHQTSAEEILENLCKRYRPHRDKGNLATRLRNMQNAFEEAMAVFDNRDLSVKENKELLVKKCMSLTMECIKAHIFITTDYQKQEIVQRKEMKMECSQS
;
A
#
# COMPACT_ATOMS: atom_id res chain seq x y z
N MET A 1 -2.91 -26.91 -28.07
CA MET A 1 -3.18 -27.00 -26.61
C MET A 1 -1.93 -27.57 -25.99
N GLY A 2 -1.29 -26.85 -25.06
CA GLY A 2 -0.07 -27.31 -24.40
C GLY A 2 -0.42 -28.07 -23.11
N ASP A 3 0.38 -29.08 -22.78
CA ASP A 3 0.37 -29.71 -21.47
C ASP A 3 0.74 -28.67 -20.40
N PHE A 4 0.07 -28.67 -19.24
CA PHE A 4 0.39 -27.78 -18.13
C PHE A 4 0.70 -28.59 -16.86
N ILE A 5 1.76 -28.18 -16.15
CA ILE A 5 2.27 -28.83 -14.95
C ILE A 5 1.59 -28.19 -13.73
N TYR A 6 0.79 -28.96 -13.00
CA TYR A 6 0.08 -28.51 -11.82
C TYR A 6 0.87 -28.85 -10.55
N PHE A 7 1.05 -27.86 -9.67
CA PHE A 7 1.59 -28.05 -8.33
C PHE A 7 0.48 -27.84 -7.30
N THR A 8 0.43 -28.71 -6.29
CA THR A 8 -0.48 -28.60 -5.14
C THR A 8 -0.17 -27.35 -4.32
N GLU A 9 -1.14 -26.86 -3.53
CA GLU A 9 -0.91 -25.71 -2.64
C GLU A 9 0.20 -25.98 -1.62
N GLU A 10 0.28 -27.21 -1.10
CA GLU A 10 1.37 -27.62 -0.19
C GLU A 10 2.75 -27.52 -0.86
N GLN A 11 2.87 -27.89 -2.13
CA GLN A 11 4.12 -27.73 -2.89
C GLN A 11 4.49 -26.26 -3.07
N LYS A 12 3.51 -25.39 -3.35
CA LYS A 12 3.73 -23.94 -3.48
C LYS A 12 4.14 -23.31 -2.16
N GLU A 13 3.52 -23.70 -1.05
CA GLU A 13 3.86 -23.22 0.28
C GLU A 13 5.28 -23.63 0.68
N ARG A 14 5.65 -24.90 0.48
CA ARG A 14 7.02 -25.39 0.73
C ARG A 14 8.06 -24.66 -0.13
N ALA A 15 7.78 -24.49 -1.43
CA ALA A 15 8.68 -23.79 -2.33
C ALA A 15 8.86 -22.31 -1.92
N ASN A 16 7.78 -21.63 -1.54
CA ASN A 16 7.86 -20.25 -1.02
C ASN A 16 8.51 -20.14 0.36
N ALA A 17 8.59 -21.23 1.14
CA ALA A 17 9.25 -21.25 2.44
C ALA A 17 10.78 -21.35 2.37
N VAL A 18 11.36 -21.64 1.19
CA VAL A 18 12.81 -21.76 1.00
C VAL A 18 13.52 -20.42 1.29
N PRO A 19 14.53 -20.38 2.17
CA PRO A 19 15.28 -19.15 2.43
C PRO A 19 16.08 -18.67 1.21
N ILE A 20 15.96 -17.38 0.87
CA ILE A 20 16.66 -16.74 -0.25
C ILE A 20 18.18 -16.84 -0.11
N LEU A 21 18.68 -16.83 1.14
CA LEU A 21 20.11 -16.99 1.40
C LEU A 21 20.67 -18.32 0.91
N ASN A 22 19.87 -19.40 0.97
CA ASN A 22 20.31 -20.72 0.53
C ASN A 22 20.35 -20.77 -1.00
N ILE A 23 19.31 -20.26 -1.65
CA ILE A 23 19.22 -20.14 -3.12
C ILE A 23 20.46 -19.42 -3.67
N LEU A 24 20.77 -18.24 -3.12
CA LEU A 24 21.90 -17.43 -3.58
C LEU A 24 23.25 -18.12 -3.33
N ARG A 25 23.40 -18.88 -2.25
CA ARG A 25 24.62 -19.67 -1.99
C ARG A 25 24.78 -20.83 -2.98
N ASP A 26 23.69 -21.55 -3.27
CA ASP A 26 23.70 -22.67 -4.22
C ASP A 26 24.02 -22.19 -5.64
N MET A 27 23.66 -20.94 -5.96
CA MET A 27 23.99 -20.26 -7.22
C MET A 27 25.33 -19.51 -7.20
N ASN A 28 26.11 -19.67 -6.12
CA ASN A 28 27.43 -19.07 -5.94
C ASN A 28 27.42 -17.53 -6.05
N GLU A 29 26.35 -16.91 -5.57
CA GLU A 29 26.15 -15.46 -5.53
C GLU A 29 26.70 -14.83 -4.25
N GLU A 30 27.27 -13.63 -4.36
CA GLU A 30 27.79 -12.91 -3.21
C GLU A 30 26.73 -12.05 -2.54
N VAL A 31 26.66 -12.13 -1.21
CA VAL A 31 25.74 -11.35 -0.39
C VAL A 31 26.49 -10.61 0.71
N GLU A 32 26.00 -9.44 1.08
CA GLU A 32 26.55 -8.63 2.17
C GLU A 32 25.48 -8.40 3.25
N LYS A 33 25.92 -8.26 4.49
CA LYS A 33 24.99 -7.98 5.60
C LYS A 33 24.59 -6.50 5.56
N SER A 34 23.29 -6.22 5.55
CA SER A 34 22.74 -4.85 5.53
C SER A 34 21.75 -4.66 6.67
N GLY A 35 22.25 -4.32 7.85
CA GLY A 35 21.43 -4.24 9.07
C GLY A 35 20.86 -5.62 9.44
N ASN A 36 19.52 -5.72 9.48
CA ASN A 36 18.79 -6.94 9.83
C ASN A 36 18.42 -7.81 8.61
N GLU A 37 18.83 -7.38 7.41
CA GLU A 37 18.59 -8.06 6.16
C GLU A 37 19.93 -8.39 5.48
N TRP A 38 19.88 -9.26 4.50
CA TRP A 38 20.98 -9.46 3.58
C TRP A 38 20.74 -8.62 2.33
N ARG A 39 21.80 -8.10 1.75
CA ARG A 39 21.76 -7.41 0.46
C ARG A 39 22.52 -8.24 -0.56
N TRP A 40 21.95 -8.39 -1.74
CA TRP A 40 22.62 -9.10 -2.82
C TRP A 40 23.60 -8.15 -3.54
N LYS A 41 24.86 -8.55 -3.70
CA LYS A 41 25.86 -7.67 -4.31
C LYS A 41 25.62 -7.39 -5.79
N ARG A 42 25.13 -8.39 -6.54
CA ARG A 42 24.77 -8.22 -7.96
C ARG A 42 23.63 -7.22 -8.12
N HIS A 43 22.63 -7.28 -7.24
CA HIS A 43 21.50 -6.36 -7.23
C HIS A 43 21.47 -5.51 -5.96
N LYS A 44 22.23 -4.41 -5.95
CA LYS A 44 22.41 -3.55 -4.76
C LYS A 44 21.12 -2.93 -4.20
N SER A 45 20.05 -2.88 -5.00
CA SER A 45 18.73 -2.43 -4.57
C SER A 45 17.88 -3.54 -3.94
N VAL A 46 18.34 -4.80 -3.94
CA VAL A 46 17.61 -5.96 -3.43
C VAL A 46 18.13 -6.34 -2.04
N THR A 47 17.24 -6.28 -1.06
CA THR A 47 17.46 -6.85 0.27
C THR A 47 16.54 -8.03 0.48
N PHE A 48 16.89 -8.92 1.40
CA PHE A 48 16.09 -10.10 1.72
C PHE A 48 16.29 -10.56 3.16
N ARG A 49 15.26 -11.17 3.73
CA ARG A 49 15.23 -11.75 5.08
C ARG A 49 14.44 -13.05 5.05
N GLY A 50 15.08 -14.14 5.45
CA GLY A 50 14.49 -15.48 5.37
C GLY A 50 14.13 -15.83 3.93
N ASN A 51 12.86 -16.12 3.68
CA ASN A 51 12.29 -16.45 2.38
C ASN A 51 11.68 -15.25 1.64
N ARG A 52 11.80 -14.03 2.19
CA ARG A 52 11.24 -12.81 1.59
C ARG A 52 12.33 -11.91 1.06
N TRP A 53 12.06 -11.26 -0.07
CA TRP A 53 12.95 -10.26 -0.66
C TRP A 53 12.20 -8.97 -0.96
N TYR A 54 12.93 -7.87 -1.02
CA TYR A 54 12.44 -6.54 -1.34
C TYR A 54 13.44 -5.79 -2.20
N ARG A 55 12.99 -5.24 -3.33
CA ARG A 55 13.76 -4.40 -4.24
C ARG A 55 13.38 -2.95 -4.03
N HIS A 56 14.26 -2.20 -3.37
CA HIS A 56 14.09 -0.79 -3.05
C HIS A 56 13.94 0.11 -4.28
N SER A 57 14.60 -0.23 -5.41
CA SER A 57 14.51 0.61 -6.63
C SER A 57 13.11 0.60 -7.25
N GLN A 58 12.34 -0.47 -7.04
CA GLN A 58 11.02 -0.65 -7.63
C GLN A 58 9.90 -0.77 -6.57
N GLN A 59 10.25 -0.71 -5.28
CA GLN A 59 9.33 -0.89 -4.15
C GLN A 59 8.47 -2.15 -4.24
N THR A 60 9.07 -3.24 -4.72
CA THR A 60 8.43 -4.55 -4.92
C THR A 60 9.12 -5.60 -4.06
N GLY A 61 8.40 -6.62 -3.63
CA GLY A 61 8.95 -7.73 -2.87
C GLY A 61 7.99 -8.89 -2.79
N SER A 62 8.51 -10.11 -2.69
CA SER A 62 7.71 -11.33 -2.59
C SER A 62 8.53 -12.46 -1.91
N HIS A 63 8.21 -13.71 -2.21
CA HIS A 63 8.81 -14.93 -1.66
C HIS A 63 9.74 -15.62 -2.68
N ALA A 64 10.23 -16.80 -2.32
CA ALA A 64 11.23 -17.55 -3.06
C ALA A 64 10.83 -17.92 -4.50
N ILE A 65 9.58 -18.34 -4.78
CA ILE A 65 9.19 -18.66 -6.16
C ILE A 65 9.33 -17.41 -7.04
N ASP A 66 8.71 -16.30 -6.63
CA ASP A 66 8.77 -15.04 -7.37
C ASP A 66 10.22 -14.52 -7.48
N PHE A 67 11.07 -14.78 -6.48
CA PHE A 67 12.51 -14.45 -6.56
C PHE A 67 13.20 -15.18 -7.72
N MET A 68 12.93 -16.48 -7.88
CA MET A 68 13.48 -17.29 -8.96
C MET A 68 12.96 -16.84 -10.33
N GLN A 69 11.69 -16.48 -10.42
CA GLN A 69 11.10 -16.00 -11.66
C GLN A 69 11.66 -14.63 -12.06
N GLU A 70 11.77 -13.70 -11.11
CA GLU A 70 12.19 -12.32 -11.34
C GLU A 70 13.68 -12.23 -11.69
N PHE A 71 14.56 -12.87 -10.93
CA PHE A 71 16.01 -12.65 -11.05
C PHE A 71 16.76 -13.73 -11.83
N PHE A 72 16.17 -14.91 -11.99
CA PHE A 72 16.78 -16.03 -12.72
C PHE A 72 16.00 -16.43 -13.97
N GLY A 73 14.92 -15.70 -14.29
CA GLY A 73 14.15 -15.89 -15.52
C GLY A 73 13.43 -17.24 -15.63
N MET A 74 13.30 -17.97 -14.51
CA MET A 74 12.63 -19.28 -14.49
C MET A 74 11.13 -19.10 -14.67
N ASN A 75 10.48 -20.00 -15.42
CA ASN A 75 9.03 -20.07 -15.39
C ASN A 75 8.53 -20.70 -14.07
N PHE A 76 7.24 -20.60 -13.80
CA PHE A 76 6.67 -21.07 -12.53
C PHE A 76 6.96 -22.56 -12.25
N PRO A 77 6.72 -23.51 -13.19
CA PRO A 77 7.11 -24.90 -12.98
C PRO A 77 8.60 -25.12 -12.72
N GLU A 78 9.49 -24.44 -13.45
CA GLU A 78 10.94 -24.53 -13.24
C GLU A 78 11.34 -24.02 -11.85
N ALA A 79 10.80 -22.87 -11.44
CA ALA A 79 11.07 -22.28 -10.14
C ALA A 79 10.63 -23.20 -8.99
N VAL A 80 9.41 -23.75 -9.05
CA VAL A 80 8.90 -24.65 -8.01
C VAL A 80 9.70 -25.96 -7.98
N THR A 81 10.00 -26.53 -9.16
CA THR A 81 10.81 -27.75 -9.26
C THR A 81 12.21 -27.55 -8.68
N TYR A 82 12.84 -26.41 -8.99
CA TYR A 82 14.16 -26.06 -8.46
C TYR A 82 14.14 -25.93 -6.94
N LEU A 83 13.17 -25.19 -6.39
CA LEU A 83 13.03 -24.93 -4.96
C LEU A 83 12.68 -26.19 -4.14
N LEU A 84 12.07 -27.19 -4.78
CA LEU A 84 11.75 -28.48 -4.16
C LEU A 84 12.75 -29.59 -4.52
N ASN A 85 13.97 -29.23 -4.96
CA ASN A 85 15.06 -30.17 -5.28
C ASN A 85 14.68 -31.24 -6.33
N GLY A 86 13.93 -30.86 -7.37
CA GLY A 86 13.57 -31.74 -8.48
C GLY A 86 12.19 -32.40 -8.35
N GLU A 87 11.42 -32.09 -7.31
CA GLU A 87 10.03 -32.52 -7.21
C GLU A 87 9.20 -31.89 -8.34
N THR A 88 8.55 -32.72 -9.17
CA THR A 88 7.76 -32.26 -10.32
C THR A 88 6.27 -32.26 -10.01
N GLY A 89 5.55 -31.31 -10.60
CA GLY A 89 4.10 -31.26 -10.52
C GLY A 89 3.42 -32.32 -11.39
N GLU A 90 2.12 -32.53 -11.18
CA GLU A 90 1.34 -33.47 -11.97
C GLU A 90 1.08 -32.92 -13.38
N VAL A 91 1.37 -33.72 -14.41
CA VAL A 91 1.07 -33.36 -15.80
C VAL A 91 -0.41 -33.61 -16.05
N ILE A 92 -1.19 -32.54 -16.17
CA ILE A 92 -2.60 -32.63 -16.54
C ILE A 92 -2.70 -32.52 -18.05
N HIS A 93 -2.90 -33.67 -18.71
CA HIS A 93 -3.23 -33.68 -20.13
C HIS A 93 -4.65 -33.15 -20.34
N GLY A 94 -4.81 -32.22 -21.28
CA GLY A 94 -6.13 -31.76 -21.72
C GLY A 94 -6.89 -32.88 -22.42
N ALA A 95 -7.57 -33.74 -21.67
CA ALA A 95 -8.28 -34.89 -22.22
C ALA A 95 -9.74 -34.55 -22.57
N GLY A 96 -10.03 -34.55 -23.88
CA GLY A 96 -11.33 -34.99 -24.36
C GLY A 96 -11.63 -36.39 -23.82
N LYS A 97 -12.87 -36.59 -23.36
CA LYS A 97 -13.34 -37.80 -22.67
C LYS A 97 -13.06 -39.08 -23.46
N ASN A 98 -12.61 -40.14 -22.78
CA ASN A 98 -13.36 -41.39 -22.70
C ASN A 98 -12.84 -42.33 -21.59
N HIS A 99 -13.80 -42.89 -20.86
CA HIS A 99 -13.69 -43.92 -19.83
C HIS A 99 -13.04 -45.21 -20.35
N ARG A 100 -12.24 -45.88 -19.52
CA ARG A 100 -12.32 -47.34 -19.32
C ARG A 100 -11.65 -47.77 -18.02
N SER A 101 -12.43 -48.47 -17.20
CA SER A 101 -12.01 -49.24 -16.03
C SER A 101 -11.21 -50.48 -16.44
N VAL A 102 -10.19 -50.85 -15.65
CA VAL A 102 -9.78 -52.26 -15.49
C VAL A 102 -9.40 -52.50 -14.02
N HIS A 103 -10.11 -53.44 -13.40
CA HIS A 103 -9.77 -54.11 -12.13
C HIS A 103 -8.63 -55.11 -12.35
N GLY A 104 -7.77 -55.32 -11.34
CA GLY A 104 -6.79 -56.41 -11.37
C GLY A 104 -5.87 -56.51 -10.14
N ASN A 105 -6.42 -57.08 -9.07
CA ASN A 105 -5.83 -57.64 -7.84
C ASN A 105 -4.33 -58.03 -7.79
N GLY A 106 -3.74 -57.82 -6.60
CA GLY A 106 -3.05 -58.89 -5.84
C GLY A 106 -1.56 -58.71 -5.58
N GLY A 107 -1.17 -58.50 -4.30
CA GLY A 107 0.23 -58.62 -3.89
C GLY A 107 0.53 -58.07 -2.48
N THR A 108 0.30 -58.90 -1.47
CA THR A 108 0.64 -58.71 -0.06
C THR A 108 2.13 -58.46 0.20
N ASN A 109 2.48 -57.52 1.08
CA ASN A 109 3.47 -57.80 2.13
C ASN A 109 3.40 -56.81 3.31
N THR A 110 3.09 -57.38 4.46
CA THR A 110 3.24 -56.83 5.81
C THR A 110 4.71 -56.53 6.14
N SER A 111 4.99 -55.36 6.74
CA SER A 111 5.71 -55.29 8.03
C SER A 111 6.03 -53.88 8.51
N LYS A 112 5.72 -53.68 9.81
CA LYS A 112 6.40 -52.84 10.82
C LYS A 112 6.06 -51.35 10.89
N ARG A 113 5.07 -51.12 11.75
CA ARG A 113 4.97 -50.00 12.70
C ARG A 113 6.34 -49.56 13.24
N LYS A 114 6.59 -48.26 13.19
CA LYS A 114 7.29 -47.54 14.27
C LYS A 114 6.54 -46.23 14.52
N GLN A 115 5.92 -46.16 15.70
CA GLN A 115 5.37 -44.93 16.27
C GLN A 115 6.54 -44.05 16.67
N GLU A 116 6.63 -42.85 16.12
CA GLU A 116 7.34 -41.74 16.77
C GLU A 116 6.42 -40.53 16.82
N LYS A 117 6.24 -40.06 18.06
CA LYS A 117 5.42 -38.93 18.48
C LYS A 117 6.07 -37.64 17.97
N SER A 118 5.42 -36.91 17.09
CA SER A 118 5.75 -35.50 16.84
C SER A 118 5.11 -34.65 17.95
N THR A 119 5.90 -34.37 18.97
CA THR A 119 5.69 -33.27 19.91
C THR A 119 5.58 -31.96 19.14
N ALA A 120 4.47 -31.25 19.33
CA ALA A 120 4.32 -29.86 18.96
C ALA A 120 5.43 -29.04 19.64
N GLN A 121 6.37 -28.51 18.86
CA GLN A 121 7.29 -27.47 19.30
C GLN A 121 6.70 -26.12 18.91
N ALA A 122 6.34 -25.37 19.95
CA ALA A 122 6.00 -23.97 19.92
C ALA A 122 7.05 -23.18 19.12
N GLY A 123 6.56 -22.30 18.24
CA GLY A 123 7.39 -21.36 17.51
C GLY A 123 8.25 -20.58 18.48
N GLN A 124 9.57 -20.71 18.32
CA GLN A 124 10.53 -19.84 18.97
C GLN A 124 10.37 -18.45 18.36
N ASP A 125 9.94 -17.51 19.20
CA ASP A 125 10.12 -16.08 18.97
C ASP A 125 11.60 -15.84 18.69
N VAL A 126 11.92 -15.51 17.44
CA VAL A 126 13.25 -15.03 17.07
C VAL A 126 13.34 -13.60 17.59
N GLU A 127 13.93 -13.43 18.77
CA GLU A 127 14.34 -12.13 19.29
C GLU A 127 15.16 -11.39 18.21
N GLU A 128 14.64 -10.27 17.74
CA GLU A 128 15.36 -9.38 16.84
C GLU A 128 16.58 -8.80 17.57
N PRO A 129 17.76 -8.70 16.91
CA PRO A 129 18.90 -8.02 17.54
C PRO A 129 18.54 -6.54 17.73
N GLU A 130 18.53 -6.07 18.99
CA GLU A 130 18.38 -4.65 19.30
C GLU A 130 19.48 -3.86 18.58
N LYS A 131 19.07 -2.94 17.69
CA LYS A 131 19.96 -1.89 17.18
C LYS A 131 20.56 -1.17 18.39
N GLU A 132 21.87 -0.93 18.39
CA GLU A 132 22.45 0.04 19.32
C GLU A 132 21.71 1.37 19.13
N LYS A 133 20.88 1.73 20.11
CA LYS A 133 20.11 2.98 20.11
C LYS A 133 21.13 4.10 20.28
N LYS A 134 21.47 4.78 19.18
CA LYS A 134 22.25 6.01 19.23
C LYS A 134 21.56 7.01 20.16
N GLU A 135 22.31 7.59 21.07
CA GLU A 135 21.80 8.56 22.02
C GLU A 135 21.40 9.86 21.30
N LEU A 136 20.22 10.39 21.63
CA LEU A 136 19.74 11.63 21.04
C LEU A 136 20.52 12.82 21.62
N ILE A 137 21.25 13.52 20.76
CA ILE A 137 21.93 14.76 21.13
C ILE A 137 20.96 15.92 20.97
N ILE A 138 20.62 16.58 22.08
CA ILE A 138 19.74 17.75 22.09
C ILE A 138 20.52 18.98 21.65
N PRO A 139 20.13 19.68 20.56
CA PRO A 139 20.83 20.89 20.13
C PRO A 139 20.81 21.98 21.20
N LYS A 140 21.96 22.62 21.44
CA LYS A 140 22.08 23.72 22.39
C LYS A 140 21.19 24.89 21.95
N LYS A 141 20.46 25.45 22.92
CA LYS A 141 19.58 26.61 22.72
C LYS A 141 20.42 27.86 22.49
N TYR A 142 20.04 28.66 21.49
CA TYR A 142 20.57 30.01 21.35
C TYR A 142 20.03 30.92 22.45
N GLU A 143 20.74 32.02 22.74
CA GLU A 143 20.40 32.97 23.81
C GLU A 143 19.03 33.65 23.63
N ASN A 144 18.54 33.74 22.40
CA ASN A 144 17.25 34.31 22.07
C ASN A 144 16.62 33.58 20.86
N MET A 145 15.37 33.88 20.52
CA MET A 145 14.65 33.23 19.43
C MET A 145 14.30 34.20 18.29
N LYS A 146 15.08 35.29 18.11
CA LYS A 146 14.70 36.38 17.19
C LYS A 146 14.51 35.90 15.76
N ARG A 147 15.36 34.98 15.27
CA ARG A 147 15.28 34.48 13.88
C ARG A 147 14.13 33.50 13.72
N VAL A 148 13.91 32.62 14.70
CA VAL A 148 12.75 31.72 14.70
C VAL A 148 11.44 32.49 14.74
N TYR A 149 11.32 33.52 15.59
CA TYR A 149 10.12 34.38 15.61
C TYR A 149 9.93 35.13 14.30
N ALA A 150 10.99 35.74 13.75
CA ALA A 150 10.90 36.42 12.46
C ALA A 150 10.44 35.46 11.35
N TYR A 151 11.03 34.27 11.28
CA TYR A 151 10.64 33.24 10.31
C TYR A 151 9.17 32.81 10.47
N LEU A 152 8.79 32.37 11.67
CA LEU A 152 7.45 31.81 11.89
C LEU A 152 6.35 32.87 11.79
N MET A 153 6.60 34.12 12.23
CA MET A 153 5.59 35.18 12.16
C MET A 153 5.55 35.86 10.78
N GLN A 154 6.71 36.20 10.20
CA GLN A 154 6.73 37.04 8.98
C GLN A 154 6.67 36.22 7.70
N LYS A 155 7.22 35.00 7.70
CA LYS A 155 7.21 34.13 6.51
C LYS A 155 6.13 33.06 6.57
N ARG A 156 5.78 32.59 7.78
CA ARG A 156 4.77 31.54 8.00
C ARG A 156 3.46 32.07 8.58
N TYR A 157 3.38 33.35 8.93
CA TYR A 157 2.17 34.02 9.44
C TYR A 157 1.58 33.40 10.73
N ILE A 158 2.36 32.59 11.44
CA ILE A 158 1.94 31.94 12.68
C ILE A 158 1.82 33.00 13.78
N SER A 159 0.74 32.93 14.56
CA SER A 159 0.49 33.89 15.63
C SER A 159 1.59 33.85 16.71
N ARG A 160 1.90 35.03 17.25
CA ARG A 160 2.89 35.18 18.32
C ARG A 160 2.54 34.35 19.54
N ASP A 161 1.26 34.30 19.92
CA ASP A 161 0.80 33.61 21.12
C ASP A 161 1.00 32.09 21.03
N VAL A 162 0.74 31.51 19.85
CA VAL A 162 1.03 30.08 19.58
C VAL A 162 2.53 29.81 19.69
N ILE A 163 3.38 30.62 19.05
CA ILE A 163 4.85 30.45 19.12
C ILE A 163 5.34 30.58 20.57
N SER A 164 4.87 31.62 21.27
CA SER A 164 5.22 31.89 22.67
C SER A 164 4.79 30.77 23.61
N TYR A 165 3.68 30.11 23.34
CA TYR A 165 3.24 28.96 24.13
C TYR A 165 4.26 27.82 24.08
N PHE A 166 4.61 27.32 22.89
CA PHE A 166 5.55 26.22 22.73
C PHE A 166 6.99 26.60 23.11
N ALA A 167 7.37 27.88 22.92
CA ALA A 167 8.65 28.39 23.38
C ALA A 167 8.78 28.33 24.91
N LYS A 168 7.74 28.72 25.65
CA LYS A 168 7.71 28.65 27.13
C LYS A 168 7.76 27.20 27.64
N GLN A 169 7.15 26.25 26.92
CA GLN A 169 7.27 24.83 27.24
C GLN A 169 8.65 24.25 26.92
N GLY A 170 9.49 25.00 26.19
CA GLY A 170 10.80 24.54 25.76
C GLY A 170 10.77 23.51 24.63
N THR A 171 9.61 23.26 24.03
CA THR A 171 9.41 22.32 22.91
C THR A 171 9.56 22.99 21.54
N LEU A 172 9.62 24.32 21.49
CA LEU A 172 10.04 25.10 20.33
C LEU A 172 11.18 26.04 20.73
N TYR A 173 12.33 25.98 20.07
CA TYR A 173 13.45 26.88 20.36
C TYR A 173 14.35 27.12 19.14
N GLU A 174 15.27 28.09 19.25
CA GLU A 174 16.29 28.38 18.24
C GLU A 174 17.59 27.63 18.57
N SER A 175 18.17 26.90 17.62
CA SER A 175 19.47 26.23 17.82
C SER A 175 20.64 27.21 17.69
N GLU A 176 21.68 27.03 18.52
CA GLU A 176 22.86 27.93 18.52
C GLU A 176 23.75 27.79 17.29
N ASP A 177 23.86 26.59 16.73
CA ASP A 177 24.75 26.25 15.61
C ASP A 177 24.36 26.92 14.28
N HIS A 178 23.08 26.84 13.95
CA HIS A 178 22.56 27.14 12.62
C HIS A 178 21.28 27.98 12.67
N HIS A 179 20.86 28.42 13.86
CA HIS A 179 19.62 29.20 14.05
C HIS A 179 18.38 28.50 13.46
N ASN A 180 18.34 27.17 13.51
CA ASN A 180 17.18 26.40 13.08
C ASN A 180 16.05 26.56 14.10
N ALA A 181 14.81 26.51 13.62
CA ALA A 181 13.66 26.24 14.48
C ALA A 181 13.71 24.76 14.87
N VAL A 182 13.84 24.50 16.16
CA VAL A 182 13.87 23.16 16.75
C VAL A 182 12.51 22.85 17.36
N PHE A 183 11.90 21.77 16.91
CA PHE A 183 10.63 21.24 17.41
C PHE A 183 10.90 19.92 18.13
N ALA A 184 10.69 19.91 19.44
CA ALA A 184 10.99 18.76 20.29
C ALA A 184 9.73 17.95 20.60
N GLY A 185 9.80 16.63 20.39
CA GLY A 185 8.84 15.66 20.90
C GLY A 185 9.28 15.16 22.27
N VAL A 186 8.33 15.09 23.20
CA VAL A 186 8.57 14.73 24.60
C VAL A 186 7.75 13.52 25.02
N ASP A 187 8.24 12.77 26.01
CA ASP A 187 7.47 11.74 26.69
C ASP A 187 6.58 12.32 27.81
N LYS A 188 5.85 11.45 28.53
CA LYS A 188 4.96 11.86 29.63
C LYS A 188 5.66 12.59 30.78
N ASP A 189 6.95 12.33 30.95
CA ASP A 189 7.77 12.95 32.00
C ASP A 189 8.34 14.30 31.53
N GLY A 190 8.05 14.71 30.29
CA GLY A 190 8.57 15.93 29.67
C GLY A 190 9.98 15.79 29.14
N THR A 191 10.53 14.57 29.07
CA THR A 191 11.88 14.34 28.55
C THR A 191 11.85 14.37 27.02
N ILE A 192 12.78 15.11 26.42
CA ILE A 192 12.91 15.17 24.95
C ILE A 192 13.35 13.79 24.42
N ARG A 193 12.55 13.24 23.51
CA ARG A 193 12.79 11.95 22.84
C ARG A 193 12.95 12.05 21.33
N HIS A 194 12.61 13.19 20.75
CA HIS A 194 12.72 13.43 19.31
C HIS A 194 13.02 14.90 19.05
N ILE A 195 13.87 15.18 18.06
CA ILE A 195 14.13 16.53 17.60
C ILE A 195 13.91 16.60 16.08
N HIS A 196 13.03 17.51 15.66
CA HIS A 196 12.90 17.95 14.27
C HIS A 196 13.48 19.36 14.11
N LYS A 197 14.40 19.55 13.16
CA LYS A 197 14.98 20.86 12.84
C LYS A 197 14.46 21.38 11.52
N LYS A 198 14.13 22.68 11.49
CA LYS A 198 13.74 23.42 10.29
C LYS A 198 14.61 24.67 10.11
N GLY A 199 15.17 24.84 8.91
CA GLY A 199 15.93 26.05 8.55
C GLY A 199 15.06 27.30 8.59
N THR A 200 15.61 28.39 9.14
CA THR A 200 14.93 29.70 9.26
C THR A 200 15.30 30.68 8.14
N TYR A 201 16.35 30.40 7.36
CA TYR A 201 16.72 31.19 6.19
C TYR A 201 15.70 30.99 5.05
N SER A 202 15.19 32.10 4.51
CA SER A 202 14.24 32.10 3.38
C SER A 202 14.93 31.97 2.02
N ASP A 203 16.22 32.28 1.97
CA ASP A 203 16.96 32.41 0.73
C ASP A 203 17.77 31.12 0.53
N GLY A 204 17.19 30.18 -0.22
CA GLY A 204 17.83 28.90 -0.52
C GLY A 204 16.90 27.70 -0.37
N LYS A 205 17.46 26.49 -0.49
CA LYS A 205 16.70 25.24 -0.34
C LYS A 205 16.22 25.09 1.11
N SER A 206 14.94 24.73 1.27
CA SER A 206 14.36 24.51 2.60
C SER A 206 15.03 23.32 3.30
N PHE A 207 15.77 23.59 4.38
CA PHE A 207 16.37 22.57 5.23
C PHE A 207 15.36 22.01 6.24
N ARG A 208 15.26 20.67 6.33
CA ARG A 208 14.51 19.96 7.37
C ARG A 208 15.19 18.63 7.67
N ILE A 209 15.28 18.23 8.94
CA ILE A 209 15.86 16.93 9.35
C ILE A 209 15.35 16.49 10.71
N ASN A 210 15.23 15.18 10.94
CA ASN A 210 15.08 14.60 12.27
C ASN A 210 16.48 14.26 12.81
N GLU A 211 16.80 14.68 14.03
CA GLU A 211 18.12 14.37 14.61
C GLU A 211 18.33 12.88 14.80
N GLU A 212 19.57 12.46 14.62
CA GLU A 212 19.97 11.09 14.88
C GLU A 212 19.73 10.72 16.35
N GLY A 213 19.29 9.49 16.61
CA GLY A 213 18.86 9.03 17.93
C GLY A 213 17.42 9.42 18.32
N SER A 214 16.73 10.21 17.49
CA SER A 214 15.31 10.52 17.73
C SER A 214 14.44 9.27 17.69
N ASN A 215 13.56 9.13 18.68
CA ASN A 215 12.57 8.07 18.72
C ASN A 215 11.31 8.50 17.95
N PRO A 216 10.94 7.82 16.84
CA PRO A 216 9.82 8.21 15.99
C PRO A 216 8.45 8.09 16.67
N SER A 217 8.36 7.44 17.83
CA SER A 217 7.12 7.35 18.61
C SER A 217 6.77 8.66 19.32
N TYR A 218 7.66 9.64 19.33
CA TYR A 218 7.45 10.94 19.96
C TYR A 218 7.54 12.04 18.90
N GLY A 219 6.43 12.70 18.63
CA GLY A 219 6.35 13.86 17.74
C GLY A 219 6.31 15.16 18.52
N PHE A 220 6.61 16.28 17.87
CA PHE A 220 6.26 17.59 18.41
C PHE A 220 4.73 17.68 18.53
N GLY A 221 4.23 18.22 19.64
CA GLY A 221 2.80 18.22 19.90
C GLY A 221 2.39 18.79 21.26
N TYR A 222 1.13 18.57 21.59
CA TYR A 222 0.51 19.00 22.84
C TYR A 222 -0.55 17.97 23.28
N ALA A 223 -0.57 17.64 24.58
CA ALA A 223 -1.60 16.79 25.17
C ALA A 223 -2.59 17.64 25.97
N GLY A 224 -3.80 17.82 25.43
CA GLY A 224 -4.93 18.41 26.13
C GLY A 224 -5.67 17.39 27.01
N LYS A 225 -6.75 17.84 27.67
CA LYS A 225 -7.57 17.00 28.56
C LYS A 225 -8.78 16.37 27.88
N GLY A 226 -9.16 16.85 26.69
CA GLY A 226 -10.28 16.36 25.90
C GLY A 226 -9.96 15.07 25.15
N LYS A 227 -10.97 14.51 24.49
CA LYS A 227 -10.90 13.20 23.82
C LYS A 227 -10.37 13.25 22.38
N LYS A 228 -10.13 14.44 21.84
CA LYS A 228 -9.78 14.66 20.43
C LYS A 228 -8.27 14.72 20.23
N LEU A 229 -7.80 14.00 19.22
CA LEU A 229 -6.43 14.05 18.71
C LEU A 229 -6.43 14.54 17.27
N TYR A 230 -5.73 15.63 17.00
CA TYR A 230 -5.43 16.12 15.65
C TYR A 230 -4.01 15.70 15.25
N VAL A 231 -3.86 15.13 14.06
CA VAL A 231 -2.61 14.53 13.57
C VAL A 231 -2.12 15.27 12.33
N PHE A 232 -0.90 15.80 12.36
CA PHE A 232 -0.32 16.63 11.29
C PHE A 232 0.96 16.03 10.72
N GLU A 233 1.25 16.33 9.46
CA GLU A 233 2.46 15.87 8.78
C GLU A 233 3.72 16.56 9.33
N ALA A 234 3.69 17.90 9.48
CA ALA A 234 4.81 18.68 9.96
C ALA A 234 4.45 19.73 11.04
N PRO A 235 5.47 20.26 11.78
CA PRO A 235 5.21 21.20 12.87
C PRO A 235 4.62 22.53 12.42
N ILE A 236 4.97 23.02 11.22
CA ILE A 236 4.46 24.28 10.71
C ILE A 236 2.94 24.18 10.47
N ASP A 237 2.45 23.02 10.03
CA ASP A 237 1.03 22.81 9.76
C ASP A 237 0.22 22.80 11.05
N LEU A 238 0.71 22.12 12.09
CA LEU A 238 0.12 22.17 13.44
C LEU A 238 0.02 23.62 13.91
N LEU A 239 1.11 24.39 13.86
CA LEU A 239 1.10 25.79 14.35
C LEU A 239 0.21 26.70 13.50
N SER A 240 0.12 26.44 12.19
CA SER A 240 -0.76 27.18 11.28
C SER A 240 -2.22 26.88 11.59
N PHE A 241 -2.55 25.61 11.82
CA PHE A 241 -3.89 25.18 12.25
C PHE A 241 -4.31 25.85 13.56
N LEU A 242 -3.43 25.91 14.56
CA LEU A 242 -3.74 26.60 15.82
C LEU A 242 -3.92 28.11 15.65
N THR A 243 -3.26 28.72 14.65
CA THR A 243 -3.44 30.14 14.31
C THR A 243 -4.77 30.39 13.60
N LEU A 244 -5.18 29.48 12.71
CA LEU A 244 -6.47 29.53 12.01
C LEU A 244 -7.66 29.25 12.94
N TYR A 245 -7.48 28.34 13.92
CA TYR A 245 -8.53 27.87 14.82
C TYR A 245 -8.15 28.04 16.31
N PRO A 246 -8.01 29.29 16.80
CA PRO A 246 -7.44 29.56 18.13
C PRO A 246 -8.40 29.28 19.30
N LYS A 247 -9.70 29.08 19.04
CA LYS A 247 -10.70 28.97 20.10
C LYS A 247 -10.55 27.64 20.85
N ASN A 248 -10.26 27.72 22.15
CA ASN A 248 -10.18 26.59 23.09
C ASN A 248 -9.30 25.42 22.60
N TRP A 249 -8.27 25.72 21.82
CA TRP A 249 -7.46 24.67 21.21
C TRP A 249 -6.77 23.79 22.27
N GLN A 250 -6.39 24.35 23.43
CA GLN A 250 -5.77 23.59 24.53
C GLN A 250 -6.69 22.53 25.18
N GLU A 251 -7.98 22.51 24.86
CA GLU A 251 -8.84 21.40 25.28
C GLU A 251 -8.50 20.11 24.53
N ASN A 252 -7.96 20.20 23.32
CA ASN A 252 -7.66 19.05 22.46
C ASN A 252 -6.17 18.68 22.48
N SER A 253 -5.85 17.54 21.90
CA SER A 253 -4.49 17.05 21.71
C SER A 253 -4.06 17.14 20.26
N TYR A 254 -2.76 17.33 20.03
CA TYR A 254 -2.15 17.55 18.72
C TYR A 254 -0.83 16.79 18.65
N ILE A 255 -0.57 16.11 17.54
CA ILE A 255 0.69 15.40 17.33
C ILE A 255 1.16 15.56 15.89
N VAL A 256 2.47 15.71 15.73
CA VAL A 256 3.16 15.77 14.43
C VAL A 256 3.83 14.43 14.14
N LEU A 257 3.66 13.92 12.93
CA LEU A 257 4.26 12.66 12.48
C LEU A 257 5.72 12.81 12.02
N ASN A 258 6.13 14.02 11.62
CA ASN A 258 7.41 14.33 10.96
C ASN A 258 7.57 13.54 9.65
N GLY A 259 6.51 13.56 8.84
CA GLY A 259 6.31 12.73 7.65
C GLY A 259 4.96 12.02 7.72
N VAL A 260 4.89 10.80 7.17
CA VAL A 260 3.61 10.07 7.03
C VAL A 260 3.53 8.78 7.87
N ALA A 261 4.55 8.48 8.68
CA ALA A 261 4.59 7.26 9.48
C ALA A 261 3.66 7.33 10.71
N GLU A 262 3.10 6.19 11.12
CA GLU A 262 2.10 6.10 12.20
C GLU A 262 2.68 6.25 13.62
N HIS A 263 3.99 6.15 13.79
CA HIS A 263 4.64 5.91 15.08
C HIS A 263 4.29 6.96 16.15
N ALA A 264 4.39 8.25 15.83
CA ALA A 264 4.09 9.33 16.78
C ALA A 264 2.61 9.35 17.21
N MET A 265 1.70 9.14 16.26
CA MET A 265 0.26 9.03 16.55
C MET A 265 -0.03 7.84 17.46
N LEU A 266 0.53 6.66 17.16
CA LEU A 266 0.33 5.47 17.99
C LEU A 266 0.97 5.61 19.38
N GLY A 267 2.13 6.27 19.47
CA GLY A 267 2.77 6.62 20.74
C GLY A 267 1.87 7.51 21.60
N MET A 268 1.37 8.61 21.02
CA MET A 268 0.44 9.53 21.68
C MET A 268 -0.82 8.82 22.17
N LEU A 269 -1.42 7.93 21.35
CA LEU A 269 -2.61 7.18 21.70
C LEU A 269 -2.36 6.14 22.81
N LYS A 270 -1.20 5.50 22.81
CA LYS A 270 -0.77 4.60 23.89
C LYS A 270 -0.58 5.38 25.20
N ASP A 271 0.00 6.56 25.10
CA ASP A 271 0.33 7.38 26.25
C ASP A 271 -0.89 8.08 26.87
N HIS A 272 -1.88 8.39 26.04
CA HIS A 272 -3.10 9.12 26.41
C HIS A 272 -4.36 8.31 26.01
N PRO A 273 -4.72 7.25 26.76
CA PRO A 273 -5.80 6.33 26.38
C PRO A 273 -7.21 6.93 26.44
N TYR A 274 -7.36 8.17 26.93
CA TYR A 274 -8.62 8.92 26.88
C TYR A 274 -8.91 9.52 25.50
N LEU A 275 -7.92 9.53 24.60
CA LEU A 275 -8.09 9.96 23.22
C LEU A 275 -8.88 8.90 22.45
N GLN A 276 -10.02 9.31 21.90
CA GLN A 276 -10.99 8.41 21.25
C GLN A 276 -11.47 8.94 19.90
N GLU A 277 -11.35 10.24 19.67
CA GLU A 277 -11.71 10.90 18.41
C GLU A 277 -10.44 11.35 17.69
N ILE A 278 -10.14 10.76 16.54
CA ILE A 278 -8.91 11.03 15.78
C ILE A 278 -9.26 11.79 14.50
N ILE A 279 -8.59 12.92 14.30
CA ILE A 279 -8.72 13.77 13.13
C ILE A 279 -7.37 13.81 12.42
N LEU A 280 -7.31 13.23 11.22
CA LEU A 280 -6.12 13.25 10.36
C LEU A 280 -6.14 14.55 9.54
N CYS A 281 -5.06 15.32 9.65
CA CYS A 281 -4.91 16.65 9.08
C CYS A 281 -3.62 16.74 8.22
N LEU A 282 -3.33 15.69 7.45
CA LEU A 282 -2.14 15.64 6.58
C LEU A 282 -2.31 16.53 5.34
N ASP A 283 -1.22 16.71 4.60
CA ASP A 283 -1.16 17.55 3.41
C ASP A 283 -2.23 17.13 2.37
N HIS A 284 -2.79 18.12 1.67
CA HIS A 284 -3.73 17.92 0.57
C HIS A 284 -2.97 17.69 -0.73
N ASP A 285 -2.18 16.62 -0.74
CA ASP A 285 -1.49 16.09 -1.91
C ASP A 285 -1.59 14.56 -1.98
N ALA A 286 -1.08 13.95 -3.06
CA ALA A 286 -1.17 12.50 -3.25
C ALA A 286 -0.57 11.68 -2.08
N ALA A 287 0.55 12.13 -1.49
CA ALA A 287 1.19 11.41 -0.40
C ALA A 287 0.39 11.50 0.90
N GLY A 288 -0.11 12.70 1.22
CA GLY A 288 -0.98 12.93 2.38
C GLY A 288 -2.31 12.19 2.29
N ILE A 289 -2.94 12.14 1.10
CA ILE A 289 -4.17 11.38 0.84
C ILE A 289 -3.96 9.87 1.04
N GLU A 290 -2.90 9.29 0.47
CA GLU A 290 -2.57 7.87 0.68
C GLU A 290 -2.28 7.59 2.17
N ALA A 291 -1.55 8.48 2.83
CA ALA A 291 -1.23 8.34 4.24
C ALA A 291 -2.48 8.37 5.12
N CYS A 292 -3.40 9.31 4.88
CA CYS A 292 -4.68 9.37 5.60
C CYS A 292 -5.46 8.05 5.51
N GLY A 293 -5.57 7.47 4.30
CA GLY A 293 -6.23 6.18 4.10
C GLY A 293 -5.56 5.04 4.86
N ARG A 294 -4.22 4.93 4.79
CA ARG A 294 -3.46 3.91 5.50
C ARG A 294 -3.55 4.06 7.03
N LEU A 295 -3.42 5.28 7.54
CA LEU A 295 -3.48 5.55 8.98
C LEU A 295 -4.88 5.27 9.55
N ALA A 296 -5.94 5.60 8.79
CA ALA A 296 -7.30 5.26 9.19
C ALA A 296 -7.49 3.74 9.34
N GLU A 297 -6.97 2.93 8.42
CA GLU A 297 -7.04 1.47 8.53
C GLU A 297 -6.25 0.91 9.72
N ILE A 298 -5.06 1.46 9.99
CA ILE A 298 -4.28 1.10 11.18
C ILE A 298 -5.08 1.40 12.45
N LEU A 299 -5.71 2.58 12.54
CA LEU A 299 -6.53 2.97 13.67
C LEU A 299 -7.75 2.05 13.85
N VAL A 300 -8.46 1.71 12.76
CA VAL A 300 -9.58 0.74 12.79
C VAL A 300 -9.10 -0.62 13.30
N SER A 301 -7.94 -1.10 12.83
CA SER A 301 -7.37 -2.38 13.30
C SER A 301 -7.01 -2.38 14.79
N LYS A 302 -6.81 -1.20 15.37
CA LYS A 302 -6.52 -0.99 16.80
C LYS A 302 -7.77 -0.67 17.63
N GLY A 303 -8.96 -0.75 17.05
CA GLY A 303 -10.24 -0.58 17.74
C GLY A 303 -10.75 0.85 17.83
N TYR A 304 -10.15 1.80 17.10
CA TYR A 304 -10.68 3.16 17.01
C TYR A 304 -11.79 3.24 15.96
N ALA A 305 -12.96 3.73 16.36
CA ALA A 305 -14.13 3.87 15.49
C ALA A 305 -14.37 5.31 15.01
N ASN A 306 -13.97 6.31 15.78
CA ASN A 306 -14.23 7.73 15.50
C ASN A 306 -13.02 8.38 14.81
N ILE A 307 -12.85 8.09 13.54
CA ILE A 307 -11.75 8.61 12.71
C ILE A 307 -12.33 9.52 11.65
N ARG A 308 -11.77 10.71 11.51
CA ARG A 308 -12.13 11.70 10.49
C ARG A 308 -10.88 12.19 9.78
N SER A 309 -11.05 12.63 8.55
CA SER A 309 -10.04 13.42 7.84
C SER A 309 -10.53 14.86 7.74
N LEU A 310 -9.62 15.81 7.93
CA LEU A 310 -9.86 17.22 7.66
C LEU A 310 -8.75 17.70 6.73
N GLN A 311 -9.13 18.26 5.59
CA GLN A 311 -8.19 18.74 4.57
C GLN A 311 -8.16 20.27 4.57
N SER A 312 -6.98 20.83 4.32
CA SER A 312 -6.81 22.24 3.96
C SER A 312 -7.42 22.55 2.60
N THR A 313 -7.71 23.83 2.37
CA THR A 313 -8.21 24.30 1.06
C THR A 313 -7.09 24.29 0.01
N TYR A 314 -5.89 24.68 0.43
CA TYR A 314 -4.66 24.67 -0.33
C TYR A 314 -3.82 23.44 0.03
N LYS A 315 -2.61 23.34 -0.53
CA LYS A 315 -1.71 22.20 -0.35
C LYS A 315 -1.54 21.76 1.10
N ASP A 316 -1.40 22.70 2.03
CA ASP A 316 -1.26 22.42 3.46
C ASP A 316 -1.87 23.55 4.31
N TRP A 317 -1.89 23.36 5.63
CA TRP A 317 -2.46 24.33 6.57
C TRP A 317 -1.68 25.65 6.62
N ASN A 318 -0.39 25.65 6.26
CA ASN A 318 0.38 26.88 6.15
C ASN A 318 0.06 27.68 4.90
N GLU A 319 -0.25 26.99 3.79
CA GLU A 319 -0.72 27.63 2.55
C GLU A 319 -2.12 28.24 2.74
N ASP A 320 -3.02 27.60 3.49
CA ASP A 320 -4.30 28.22 3.91
C ASP A 320 -4.06 29.54 4.68
N LEU A 321 -3.12 29.51 5.63
CA LEU A 321 -2.78 30.68 6.45
C LEU A 321 -2.11 31.78 5.61
N LYS A 322 -1.20 31.43 4.69
CA LYS A 322 -0.60 32.37 3.75
C LYS A 322 -1.64 33.03 2.86
N HIS A 323 -2.59 32.26 2.34
CA HIS A 323 -3.70 32.76 1.54
C HIS A 323 -4.54 33.80 2.30
N LEU A 324 -4.87 33.51 3.57
CA LEU A 324 -5.59 34.44 4.45
C LEU A 324 -4.87 35.79 4.60
N HIS A 325 -3.53 35.78 4.50
CA HIS A 325 -2.68 36.98 4.54
C HIS A 325 -2.36 37.56 3.15
N GLY A 326 -3.13 37.20 2.12
CA GLY A 326 -3.02 37.76 0.77
C GLY A 326 -1.79 37.30 -0.01
N GLN A 327 -1.14 36.21 0.39
CA GLN A 327 -0.07 35.59 -0.38
C GLN A 327 -0.64 34.61 -1.41
N GLU A 328 0.10 34.42 -2.50
CA GLU A 328 -0.17 33.32 -3.42
C GLU A 328 0.10 32.00 -2.72
N ALA A 329 -0.93 31.15 -2.64
CA ALA A 329 -0.89 29.87 -1.96
C ALA A 329 -0.79 28.74 -2.99
N ILE A 330 -0.06 27.70 -2.62
CA ILE A 330 0.10 26.52 -3.49
C ILE A 330 -1.23 25.75 -3.51
N PRO A 331 -1.85 25.52 -4.67
CA PRO A 331 -3.13 24.80 -4.75
C PRO A 331 -2.98 23.36 -4.23
N ALA A 332 -4.09 22.82 -3.71
CA ALA A 332 -4.18 21.41 -3.39
C ALA A 332 -4.04 20.54 -4.65
N GLU A 333 -3.50 19.33 -4.49
CA GLU A 333 -3.36 18.35 -5.57
C GLU A 333 -4.13 17.07 -5.19
N GLU A 334 -5.19 16.77 -5.93
CA GLU A 334 -5.90 15.51 -5.76
C GLU A 334 -5.06 14.31 -6.21
N HIS A 335 -5.35 13.14 -5.64
CA HIS A 335 -4.57 11.95 -5.95
C HIS A 335 -4.78 11.51 -7.42
N PRO A 336 -3.73 11.37 -8.26
CA PRO A 336 -3.89 11.06 -9.69
C PRO A 336 -4.71 9.80 -9.97
N LYS A 337 -4.49 8.73 -9.19
CA LYS A 337 -5.27 7.50 -9.32
C LYS A 337 -6.74 7.62 -8.90
N ILE A 338 -7.06 8.54 -7.99
CA ILE A 338 -8.45 8.81 -7.61
C ILE A 338 -9.14 9.56 -8.75
N LEU A 339 -8.49 10.57 -9.31
CA LEU A 339 -8.99 11.29 -10.49
C LEU A 339 -9.24 10.34 -11.65
N GLU A 340 -8.30 9.43 -11.93
CA GLU A 340 -8.48 8.43 -12.98
C GLU A 340 -9.60 7.44 -12.67
N CYS A 341 -9.73 7.02 -11.40
CA CYS A 341 -10.84 6.16 -10.98
C CYS A 341 -12.20 6.83 -11.23
N HIS A 342 -12.32 8.14 -10.96
CA HIS A 342 -13.54 8.91 -11.26
C HIS A 342 -13.79 8.98 -12.78
N SER A 343 -12.78 9.40 -13.55
CA SER A 343 -12.85 9.49 -15.02
C SER A 343 -13.30 8.18 -15.66
N PHE A 344 -12.65 7.07 -15.29
CA PHE A 344 -13.00 5.75 -15.81
C PHE A 344 -14.38 5.27 -15.34
N THR A 345 -14.78 5.60 -14.11
CA THR A 345 -16.13 5.28 -13.62
C THR A 345 -17.19 6.03 -14.42
N ASP A 346 -16.97 7.31 -14.75
CA ASP A 346 -17.88 8.10 -15.58
C ASP A 346 -18.00 7.52 -16.99
N ALA A 347 -16.88 7.12 -17.61
CA ALA A 347 -16.90 6.40 -18.88
C ALA A 347 -17.68 5.06 -18.77
N LEU A 348 -17.52 4.32 -17.67
CA LEU A 348 -18.28 3.09 -17.42
C LEU A 348 -19.79 3.34 -17.27
N LYS A 349 -20.23 4.50 -16.77
CA LYS A 349 -21.65 4.85 -16.72
C LYS A 349 -22.24 4.94 -18.14
N GLU A 350 -21.51 5.54 -19.08
CA GLU A 350 -21.93 5.61 -20.49
C GLU A 350 -21.97 4.23 -21.16
N VAL A 351 -20.94 3.42 -20.91
CA VAL A 351 -20.85 2.05 -21.45
C VAL A 351 -21.98 1.18 -20.90
N THR A 352 -22.19 1.18 -19.59
CA THR A 352 -23.25 0.38 -18.98
C THR A 352 -24.61 0.82 -19.50
N ALA A 353 -24.88 2.13 -19.68
CA ALA A 353 -26.12 2.62 -20.30
C ALA A 353 -26.39 2.02 -21.69
N CYS A 354 -25.34 1.76 -22.48
CA CYS A 354 -25.44 1.13 -23.80
C CYS A 354 -25.51 -0.41 -23.77
N VAL A 355 -25.12 -1.05 -22.66
CA VAL A 355 -25.13 -2.52 -22.51
C VAL A 355 -26.44 -2.99 -21.90
N ASP A 356 -27.23 -3.74 -22.66
CA ASP A 356 -28.46 -4.37 -22.18
C ASP A 356 -28.17 -5.39 -21.05
N GLY A 357 -29.04 -5.44 -20.04
CA GLY A 357 -28.89 -6.33 -18.88
C GLY A 357 -28.77 -7.81 -19.23
N LYS A 358 -29.31 -8.26 -20.38
CA LYS A 358 -29.19 -9.66 -20.83
C LYS A 358 -27.74 -10.10 -21.06
N TYR A 359 -26.84 -9.16 -21.32
CA TYR A 359 -25.41 -9.44 -21.53
C TYR A 359 -24.63 -9.62 -20.22
N GLY A 360 -25.24 -9.34 -19.06
CA GLY A 360 -24.66 -9.58 -17.74
C GLY A 360 -24.67 -11.06 -17.36
N ASN A 361 -23.97 -11.90 -18.13
CA ASN A 361 -23.95 -13.35 -17.96
C ASN A 361 -22.56 -13.94 -18.23
N ARG A 362 -22.41 -15.23 -17.90
CA ARG A 362 -21.16 -15.99 -18.01
C ARG A 362 -20.53 -15.95 -19.41
N GLU A 363 -21.32 -16.06 -20.47
CA GLU A 363 -20.82 -16.12 -21.84
C GLU A 363 -20.07 -14.85 -22.23
N TYR A 364 -20.63 -13.68 -21.94
CA TYR A 364 -20.02 -12.40 -22.27
C TYR A 364 -18.85 -12.05 -21.35
N ILE A 365 -18.89 -12.48 -20.08
CA ILE A 365 -17.73 -12.35 -19.18
C ILE A 365 -16.55 -13.15 -19.74
N LEU A 366 -16.76 -14.41 -20.14
CA LEU A 366 -15.72 -15.24 -20.76
C LEU A 366 -15.21 -14.64 -22.06
N ARG A 367 -16.12 -14.13 -22.90
CA ARG A 367 -15.77 -13.49 -24.17
C ARG A 367 -14.82 -12.32 -23.95
N TYR A 368 -15.22 -11.32 -23.16
CA TYR A 368 -14.43 -10.12 -22.99
C TYR A 368 -13.13 -10.39 -22.24
N TYR A 369 -13.15 -11.27 -21.23
CA TYR A 369 -11.90 -11.69 -20.57
C TYR A 369 -10.94 -12.41 -21.55
N GLY A 370 -11.46 -13.24 -22.45
CA GLY A 370 -10.68 -13.87 -23.51
C GLY A 370 -10.10 -12.87 -24.50
N GLU A 371 -10.84 -11.83 -24.85
CA GLU A 371 -10.37 -10.73 -25.71
C GLU A 371 -9.23 -9.94 -25.03
N ILE A 372 -9.34 -9.63 -23.73
CA ILE A 372 -8.24 -9.04 -22.94
C ILE A 372 -6.98 -9.91 -23.04
N TYR A 373 -7.11 -11.21 -22.80
CA TYR A 373 -5.98 -12.14 -22.85
C TYR A 373 -5.34 -12.22 -24.25
N ASN A 374 -6.15 -12.13 -25.31
CA ASN A 374 -5.66 -12.10 -26.68
C ASN A 374 -4.89 -10.80 -27.00
N SER A 375 -5.35 -9.65 -26.52
CA SER A 375 -4.60 -8.38 -26.65
C SER A 375 -3.26 -8.44 -25.90
N LEU A 376 -3.26 -8.98 -24.68
CA LEU A 376 -2.04 -9.17 -23.89
C LEU A 376 -1.01 -10.10 -24.55
N LYS A 377 -1.48 -11.12 -25.29
CA LYS A 377 -0.60 -12.02 -26.06
C LYS A 377 0.12 -11.35 -27.22
N GLN A 378 -0.41 -10.25 -27.75
CA GLN A 378 0.25 -9.49 -28.83
C GLN A 378 1.48 -8.71 -28.33
N GLY A 379 1.69 -8.67 -27.01
CA GLY A 379 2.85 -8.09 -26.34
C GLY A 379 2.46 -7.02 -25.32
N GLN A 380 3.43 -6.54 -24.54
CA GLN A 380 3.21 -5.53 -23.48
C GLN A 380 3.49 -4.10 -23.96
N LYS A 381 3.29 -3.81 -25.25
CA LYS A 381 3.35 -2.42 -25.71
C LYS A 381 2.14 -1.66 -25.19
N ARG A 382 2.28 -0.35 -25.02
CA ARG A 382 1.21 0.51 -24.50
C ARG A 382 -0.09 0.36 -25.28
N GLU A 383 -0.02 0.39 -26.61
CA GLU A 383 -1.14 0.13 -27.54
C GLU A 383 -1.92 -1.16 -27.20
N ASN A 384 -1.22 -2.28 -26.99
CA ASN A 384 -1.86 -3.55 -26.64
C ASN A 384 -2.48 -3.54 -25.24
N LEU A 385 -1.90 -2.78 -24.31
CA LEU A 385 -2.42 -2.64 -22.94
C LEU A 385 -3.66 -1.74 -22.92
N GLU A 386 -3.65 -0.64 -23.68
CA GLU A 386 -4.82 0.22 -23.86
C GLU A 386 -5.95 -0.57 -24.53
N ASP A 387 -5.68 -1.34 -25.59
CA ASP A 387 -6.69 -2.23 -26.20
C ASP A 387 -7.25 -3.26 -25.19
N ALA A 388 -6.36 -3.85 -24.39
CA ALA A 388 -6.74 -4.83 -23.38
C ALA A 388 -7.63 -4.22 -22.29
N PHE A 389 -7.28 -3.06 -21.72
CA PHE A 389 -7.93 -2.56 -20.50
C PHE A 389 -8.91 -1.42 -20.74
N ASP A 390 -8.66 -0.57 -21.75
CA ASP A 390 -9.50 0.59 -22.09
C ASP A 390 -10.55 0.20 -23.13
N GLY A 391 -10.27 -0.82 -23.95
CA GLY A 391 -11.23 -1.46 -24.85
C GLY A 391 -11.98 -2.62 -24.18
N HIS A 392 -11.37 -3.81 -24.21
CA HIS A 392 -12.03 -5.04 -23.75
C HIS A 392 -12.29 -5.05 -22.24
N GLY A 393 -11.38 -4.47 -21.44
CA GLY A 393 -11.53 -4.31 -20.00
C GLY A 393 -12.74 -3.45 -19.62
N MET A 394 -13.01 -2.40 -20.39
CA MET A 394 -14.18 -1.53 -20.19
C MET A 394 -15.48 -2.29 -20.48
N LEU A 395 -15.53 -3.08 -21.56
CA LEU A 395 -16.68 -3.94 -21.87
C LEU A 395 -16.89 -5.04 -20.83
N LEU A 396 -15.80 -5.67 -20.36
CA LEU A 396 -15.83 -6.64 -19.27
C LEU A 396 -16.43 -6.02 -17.99
N CYS A 397 -15.98 -4.81 -17.61
CA CYS A 397 -16.55 -4.08 -16.48
C CYS A 397 -18.05 -3.83 -16.68
N GLY A 398 -18.46 -3.41 -17.88
CA GLY A 398 -19.87 -3.18 -18.21
C GLY A 398 -20.75 -4.41 -18.00
N VAL A 399 -20.34 -5.58 -18.51
CA VAL A 399 -21.11 -6.82 -18.33
C VAL A 399 -21.09 -7.33 -16.89
N LEU A 400 -19.99 -7.12 -16.15
CA LEU A 400 -19.93 -7.45 -14.72
C LEU A 400 -20.87 -6.58 -13.89
N VAL A 401 -20.97 -5.29 -14.20
CA VAL A 401 -21.92 -4.39 -13.53
C VAL A 401 -23.36 -4.78 -13.84
N ARG A 402 -23.66 -5.14 -15.10
CA ARG A 402 -25.00 -5.66 -15.44
C ARG A 402 -25.32 -7.00 -14.76
N CYS A 403 -24.33 -7.87 -14.60
CA CYS A 403 -24.47 -9.09 -13.79
C CYS A 403 -24.82 -8.73 -12.34
N MET A 404 -24.05 -7.84 -11.70
CA MET A 404 -24.31 -7.39 -10.33
C MET A 404 -25.70 -6.77 -10.16
N GLU A 405 -26.13 -5.93 -11.10
CA GLU A 405 -27.45 -5.30 -11.10
C GLU A 405 -28.58 -6.34 -11.24
N LYS A 406 -28.44 -7.27 -12.18
CA LYS A 406 -29.42 -8.34 -12.42
C LYS A 406 -29.60 -9.21 -11.17
N GLU A 407 -28.51 -9.75 -10.64
CA GLU A 407 -28.56 -10.60 -9.45
C GLU A 407 -29.01 -9.82 -8.21
N GLY A 408 -28.63 -8.54 -8.09
CA GLY A 408 -29.11 -7.63 -7.06
C GLY A 408 -30.63 -7.45 -7.08
N LYS A 409 -31.22 -7.24 -8.26
CA LYS A 409 -32.69 -7.15 -8.44
C LYS A 409 -33.39 -8.44 -8.01
N GLU A 410 -32.83 -9.59 -8.35
CA GLU A 410 -33.38 -10.89 -7.94
C GLU A 410 -33.24 -11.16 -6.43
N LEU A 411 -32.31 -10.48 -5.76
CA LEU A 411 -32.17 -10.47 -4.30
C LEU A 411 -33.09 -9.44 -3.59
N GLY A 412 -33.85 -8.65 -4.36
CA GLY A 412 -34.71 -7.59 -3.84
C GLY A 412 -34.01 -6.24 -3.63
N HIS A 413 -32.76 -6.09 -4.09
CA HIS A 413 -32.07 -4.81 -4.10
C HIS A 413 -32.45 -4.00 -5.35
N GLN A 414 -32.75 -2.71 -5.17
CA GLN A 414 -33.10 -1.80 -6.28
C GLN A 414 -31.90 -0.99 -6.81
N THR A 415 -30.68 -1.45 -6.52
CA THR A 415 -29.46 -0.71 -6.87
C THR A 415 -29.23 -0.75 -8.38
N SER A 416 -29.13 0.43 -9.00
CA SER A 416 -28.87 0.59 -10.43
C SER A 416 -27.39 0.36 -10.78
N ALA A 417 -27.10 0.17 -12.07
CA ALA A 417 -25.71 0.09 -12.56
C ALA A 417 -24.87 1.32 -12.18
N GLU A 418 -25.48 2.51 -12.22
CA GLU A 418 -24.82 3.77 -11.82
C GLU A 418 -24.48 3.78 -10.33
N GLU A 419 -25.42 3.39 -9.47
CA GLU A 419 -25.18 3.29 -8.02
C GLU A 419 -24.13 2.21 -7.67
N ILE A 420 -24.08 1.11 -8.43
CA ILE A 420 -23.02 0.10 -8.28
C ILE A 420 -21.65 0.71 -8.61
N LEU A 421 -21.54 1.43 -9.73
CA LEU A 421 -20.31 2.10 -10.16
C LEU A 421 -19.85 3.17 -9.17
N GLU A 422 -20.76 3.98 -8.64
CA GLU A 422 -20.43 4.96 -7.59
C GLU A 422 -19.93 4.29 -6.31
N ASN A 423 -20.52 3.16 -5.93
CA ASN A 423 -20.09 2.39 -4.78
C ASN A 423 -18.70 1.76 -4.99
N LEU A 424 -18.39 1.29 -6.21
CA LEU A 424 -17.07 0.79 -6.58
C LEU A 424 -16.02 1.90 -6.50
N CYS A 425 -16.30 3.06 -7.09
CA CYS A 425 -15.43 4.24 -7.04
C CYS A 425 -15.16 4.69 -5.59
N LYS A 426 -16.22 4.79 -4.77
CA LYS A 426 -16.11 5.10 -3.32
C LYS A 426 -15.33 4.06 -2.51
N ARG A 427 -15.14 2.84 -3.02
CA ARG A 427 -14.35 1.78 -2.40
C ARG A 427 -12.89 1.77 -2.85
N TYR A 428 -12.54 2.48 -3.91
CA TYR A 428 -11.16 2.58 -4.37
C TYR A 428 -10.27 3.22 -3.29
N ARG A 429 -9.10 2.62 -3.06
CA ARG A 429 -8.14 3.05 -2.03
C ARG A 429 -6.75 3.06 -2.65
N PRO A 430 -6.17 4.24 -2.97
CA PRO A 430 -4.88 4.30 -3.66
C PRO A 430 -3.73 3.67 -2.84
N HIS A 431 -3.76 3.80 -1.51
CA HIS A 431 -2.75 3.19 -0.63
C HIS A 431 -2.75 1.66 -0.62
N ARG A 432 -3.84 1.02 -1.09
CA ARG A 432 -3.94 -0.43 -1.32
C ARG A 432 -3.64 -0.84 -2.77
N ASP A 433 -3.52 0.14 -3.66
CA ASP A 433 -3.35 -0.08 -5.09
C ASP A 433 -1.88 0.00 -5.50
N LYS A 434 -1.12 -0.99 -5.02
CA LYS A 434 0.33 -1.12 -5.21
C LYS A 434 0.64 -2.37 -6.03
N GLY A 435 1.78 -2.35 -6.72
CA GLY A 435 2.25 -3.47 -7.52
C GLY A 435 2.53 -3.09 -8.97
N ASN A 436 3.26 -3.95 -9.67
CA ASN A 436 3.56 -3.82 -11.08
C ASN A 436 2.49 -4.52 -11.94
N LEU A 437 2.64 -4.45 -13.26
CA LEU A 437 1.71 -5.09 -14.20
C LEU A 437 1.51 -6.59 -13.91
N ALA A 438 2.58 -7.33 -13.59
CA ALA A 438 2.50 -8.77 -13.36
C ALA A 438 1.63 -9.13 -12.14
N THR A 439 1.76 -8.39 -11.03
CA THR A 439 0.89 -8.56 -9.86
C THR A 439 -0.58 -8.32 -10.22
N ARG A 440 -0.85 -7.31 -11.06
CA ARG A 440 -2.22 -6.96 -11.48
C ARG A 440 -2.84 -8.03 -12.35
N LEU A 441 -2.10 -8.55 -13.31
CA LEU A 441 -2.55 -9.65 -14.16
C LEU A 441 -2.88 -10.89 -13.32
N ARG A 442 -2.03 -11.21 -12.34
CA ARG A 442 -2.26 -12.33 -11.41
C ARG A 442 -3.53 -12.13 -10.57
N ASN A 443 -3.71 -10.93 -9.99
CA ASN A 443 -4.89 -10.63 -9.19
C ASN A 443 -6.17 -10.67 -10.02
N MET A 444 -6.14 -10.13 -11.23
CA MET A 444 -7.28 -10.16 -12.15
C MET A 444 -7.62 -11.59 -12.56
N GLN A 445 -6.61 -12.42 -12.85
CA GLN A 445 -6.81 -13.84 -13.14
C GLN A 445 -7.46 -14.58 -11.98
N ASN A 446 -6.93 -14.41 -10.76
CA ASN A 446 -7.52 -15.03 -9.56
C ASN A 446 -8.97 -14.57 -9.37
N ALA A 447 -9.26 -13.28 -9.48
CA ALA A 447 -10.62 -12.75 -9.34
C ALA A 447 -11.57 -13.29 -10.41
N PHE A 448 -11.08 -13.50 -11.63
CA PHE A 448 -11.83 -14.12 -12.72
C PHE A 448 -12.15 -15.59 -12.45
N GLU A 449 -11.14 -16.39 -12.07
CA GLU A 449 -11.30 -17.80 -11.74
C GLU A 449 -12.29 -17.99 -10.58
N GLU A 450 -12.21 -17.14 -9.55
CA GLU A 450 -13.16 -17.14 -8.44
C GLU A 450 -14.60 -16.84 -8.88
N ALA A 451 -14.80 -15.90 -9.81
CA ALA A 451 -16.12 -15.59 -10.34
C ALA A 451 -16.67 -16.74 -11.20
N MET A 452 -15.83 -17.35 -12.05
CA MET A 452 -16.23 -18.49 -12.88
C MET A 452 -16.54 -19.73 -12.04
N ALA A 453 -15.79 -19.97 -10.95
CA ALA A 453 -16.07 -21.07 -10.04
C ALA A 453 -17.45 -21.00 -9.40
N VAL A 454 -18.01 -19.80 -9.21
CA VAL A 454 -19.40 -19.63 -8.74
C VAL A 454 -20.38 -20.05 -9.82
N PHE A 455 -20.20 -19.60 -11.06
CA PHE A 455 -21.06 -20.03 -12.17
C PHE A 455 -21.01 -21.54 -12.43
N ASP A 456 -19.84 -22.15 -12.29
CA ASP A 456 -19.61 -23.55 -12.68
C ASP A 456 -20.04 -24.55 -11.60
N ASN A 457 -19.92 -24.16 -10.32
CA ASN A 457 -20.06 -25.10 -9.20
C ASN A 457 -21.17 -24.74 -8.20
N ARG A 458 -21.89 -23.64 -8.40
CA ARG A 458 -22.93 -23.18 -7.46
C ARG A 458 -24.29 -23.08 -8.14
N ASP A 459 -25.32 -23.44 -7.40
CA ASP A 459 -26.70 -23.25 -7.81
C ASP A 459 -27.11 -21.80 -7.54
N LEU A 460 -27.25 -21.01 -8.61
CA LEU A 460 -27.66 -19.60 -8.53
C LEU A 460 -29.15 -19.43 -8.21
N SER A 461 -29.94 -20.49 -8.06
CA SER A 461 -31.28 -20.37 -7.45
C SER A 461 -31.22 -20.04 -5.96
N VAL A 462 -30.08 -20.35 -5.31
CA VAL A 462 -29.83 -20.13 -3.88
C VAL A 462 -29.35 -18.70 -3.63
N LYS A 463 -30.00 -18.02 -2.68
CA LYS A 463 -29.76 -16.61 -2.35
C LYS A 463 -28.28 -16.32 -2.03
N GLU A 464 -27.68 -17.13 -1.16
CA GLU A 464 -26.30 -16.96 -0.71
C GLU A 464 -25.29 -17.09 -1.86
N ASN A 465 -25.59 -17.91 -2.86
CA ASN A 465 -24.74 -18.08 -4.04
C ASN A 465 -24.83 -16.87 -4.98
N LYS A 466 -25.99 -16.21 -5.09
CA LYS A 466 -26.12 -14.92 -5.80
C LYS A 466 -25.34 -13.81 -5.10
N GLU A 467 -25.47 -13.71 -3.77
CA GLU A 467 -24.70 -12.74 -2.98
C GLU A 467 -23.19 -12.95 -3.16
N LEU A 468 -22.74 -14.22 -3.18
CA LEU A 468 -21.36 -14.59 -3.47
C LEU A 468 -20.95 -14.19 -4.90
N LEU A 469 -21.79 -14.44 -5.90
CA LEU A 469 -21.54 -14.05 -7.29
C LEU A 469 -21.36 -12.54 -7.42
N VAL A 470 -22.29 -11.75 -6.86
CA VAL A 470 -22.20 -10.28 -6.84
C VAL A 470 -20.87 -9.83 -6.23
N LYS A 471 -20.47 -10.43 -5.10
CA LYS A 471 -19.19 -10.12 -4.45
C LYS A 471 -17.99 -10.44 -5.33
N LYS A 472 -17.99 -11.59 -6.04
CA LYS A 472 -16.89 -11.98 -6.94
C LYS A 472 -16.84 -11.13 -8.21
N CYS A 473 -17.99 -10.77 -8.79
CA CYS A 473 -18.06 -9.80 -9.87
C CYS A 473 -17.51 -8.43 -9.45
N MET A 474 -17.88 -7.94 -8.26
CA MET A 474 -17.35 -6.69 -7.70
C MET A 474 -15.83 -6.74 -7.57
N SER A 475 -15.27 -7.85 -7.07
CA SER A 475 -13.82 -8.06 -6.99
C SER A 475 -13.14 -8.00 -8.35
N LEU A 476 -13.67 -8.72 -9.35
CA LEU A 476 -13.10 -8.71 -10.70
C LEU A 476 -13.17 -7.31 -11.35
N THR A 477 -14.32 -6.62 -11.22
CA THR A 477 -14.46 -5.24 -11.71
C THR A 477 -13.42 -4.31 -11.07
N MET A 478 -13.18 -4.43 -9.75
CA MET A 478 -12.15 -3.63 -9.09
C MET A 478 -10.73 -3.93 -9.59
N GLU A 479 -10.39 -5.18 -9.90
CA GLU A 479 -9.07 -5.51 -10.48
C GLU A 479 -8.92 -4.96 -11.90
N CYS A 480 -9.99 -4.96 -12.71
CA CYS A 480 -9.99 -4.32 -14.02
C CYS A 480 -9.80 -2.79 -13.92
N ILE A 481 -10.53 -2.12 -13.01
CA ILE A 481 -10.38 -0.67 -12.75
C ILE A 481 -8.94 -0.35 -12.33
N LYS A 482 -8.35 -1.13 -11.42
CA LYS A 482 -6.95 -0.93 -10.99
C LYS A 482 -5.94 -1.13 -12.12
N ALA A 483 -6.18 -2.09 -13.01
CA ALA A 483 -5.33 -2.35 -14.16
C ALA A 483 -5.35 -1.16 -15.14
N HIS A 484 -6.54 -0.64 -15.44
CA HIS A 484 -6.71 0.58 -16.23
C HIS A 484 -5.97 1.78 -15.61
N ILE A 485 -6.27 2.10 -14.34
CA ILE A 485 -5.63 3.21 -13.61
C ILE A 485 -4.11 3.12 -13.71
N PHE A 486 -3.54 1.93 -13.50
CA PHE A 486 -2.11 1.72 -13.56
C PHE A 486 -1.51 2.00 -14.95
N ILE A 487 -2.19 1.63 -16.02
CA ILE A 487 -1.76 1.88 -17.41
C ILE A 487 -1.75 3.39 -17.69
N THR A 488 -2.77 4.08 -17.22
CA THR A 488 -2.92 5.53 -17.41
C THR A 488 -1.93 6.33 -16.58
N THR A 489 -1.74 6.01 -15.28
CA THR A 489 -0.98 6.87 -14.36
C THR A 489 0.49 6.46 -14.15
N ASP A 490 0.80 5.16 -14.21
CA ASP A 490 2.06 4.62 -13.68
C ASP A 490 2.92 3.93 -14.73
N TYR A 491 2.33 3.38 -15.79
CA TYR A 491 3.03 2.50 -16.72
C TYR A 491 4.22 3.16 -17.44
N GLN A 492 4.07 4.40 -17.90
CA GLN A 492 5.18 5.13 -18.55
C GLN A 492 6.38 5.31 -17.60
N LYS A 493 6.11 5.54 -16.31
CA LYS A 493 7.17 5.70 -15.31
C LYS A 493 7.91 4.37 -15.10
N GLN A 494 7.19 3.25 -15.04
CA GLN A 494 7.81 1.93 -14.92
C GLN A 494 8.63 1.56 -16.16
N GLU A 495 8.14 1.84 -17.37
CA GLU A 495 8.86 1.55 -18.61
C GLU A 495 10.17 2.36 -18.71
N ILE A 496 10.16 3.63 -18.31
CA ILE A 496 11.38 4.47 -18.30
C ILE A 496 12.39 3.93 -17.29
N VAL A 497 11.94 3.50 -16.10
CA VAL A 497 12.83 2.91 -15.08
C VAL A 497 13.44 1.61 -15.60
N GLN A 498 12.63 0.69 -16.13
CA GLN A 498 13.11 -0.59 -16.69
C GLN A 498 14.09 -0.39 -17.84
N ARG A 499 13.83 0.56 -18.76
CA ARG A 499 14.74 0.89 -19.87
C ARG A 499 16.06 1.51 -19.39
N LYS A 500 16.04 2.31 -18.33
CA LYS A 500 17.26 2.87 -17.71
C LYS A 500 18.07 1.79 -16.99
N GLU A 501 17.41 0.85 -16.31
CA GLU A 501 18.06 -0.27 -15.63
C GLU A 501 18.73 -1.23 -16.64
N MET A 502 18.04 -1.64 -17.72
CA MET A 502 18.64 -2.48 -18.78
C MET A 502 19.87 -1.83 -19.44
N LYS A 503 19.84 -0.50 -19.66
CA LYS A 503 20.99 0.23 -20.21
C LYS A 503 22.18 0.27 -19.25
N MET A 504 21.95 0.27 -17.94
CA MET A 504 23.02 0.20 -16.95
C MET A 504 23.62 -1.21 -16.86
N GLU A 505 22.79 -2.26 -16.93
CA GLU A 505 23.26 -3.66 -16.92
C GLU A 505 24.10 -4.02 -18.15
N CYS A 506 23.70 -3.58 -19.35
CA CYS A 506 24.51 -3.73 -20.58
C CYS A 506 25.79 -2.87 -20.62
N SER A 507 25.97 -1.92 -19.71
CA SER A 507 27.18 -1.08 -19.62
C SER A 507 28.17 -1.56 -18.56
N GLN A 508 27.78 -2.57 -17.77
CA GLN A 508 28.60 -3.21 -16.74
C GLN A 508 28.94 -4.68 -17.07
N SER A 509 28.48 -5.16 -18.23
CA SER A 509 28.91 -6.39 -18.89
C SER A 509 29.82 -6.04 -20.07
#